data_AF-N1PN28-F1
#
_entry.id   AF-N1PN28-F1
#
_cell.length_a   1.000
_cell.length_b   1.000
_cell.length_c   1.000
_cell.angle_alpha   90.00
_cell.angle_beta   90.00
_cell.angle_gamma   90.00
#
_symmetry.space_group_name_H-M   'P 1'
#
loop_
_entity.id
_entity.type
_entity.pdbx_description
1 polymer ?
#
loop_
_entity_poly.entity_id
_entity_poly.type
_entity_poly.pdbx_seq_one_letter_code
_entity_poly.pdbx_strand_id
1 'polypeptide(L)'
;MDRGRRVASMLTGDRIEDSALLQDLLSQIHHLQNEQKQLFQTVRFRVRKVNQNDATRLQKFEGFPGTDDNTLSLLRDSAAHWWDRPLSVWEPGPPATNTMFAVPEAYIMDLYSCALRDDA
;
A
#
# COMPACT_ATOMS: atom_id res chain seq x y z
N MET A 1 -18.51 14.29 27.71
CA MET A 1 -19.03 13.61 26.50
C MET A 1 -19.72 14.59 25.53
N ASP A 2 -19.35 15.87 25.50
CA ASP A 2 -20.14 16.90 24.78
C ASP A 2 -19.64 17.29 23.38
N ARG A 3 -18.49 16.78 22.94
CA ARG A 3 -17.91 17.20 21.66
C ARG A 3 -18.51 16.47 20.45
N GLY A 4 -18.84 15.19 20.58
CA GLY A 4 -19.52 14.43 19.52
C GLY A 4 -20.94 14.94 19.21
N ARG A 5 -21.61 15.56 20.19
CA ARG A 5 -22.95 16.15 20.00
C ARG A 5 -22.97 17.36 19.06
N ARG A 6 -21.87 18.11 18.94
CA ARG A 6 -21.83 19.32 18.09
C ARG A 6 -21.77 19.01 16.60
N VAL A 7 -21.09 17.94 16.22
CA VAL A 7 -21.05 17.52 14.80
C VAL A 7 -22.39 16.93 14.41
N ALA A 8 -22.97 16.09 15.26
CA ALA A 8 -24.30 15.50 15.02
C ALA A 8 -25.41 16.56 14.90
N SER A 9 -25.31 17.70 15.61
CA SER A 9 -26.27 18.80 15.49
C SER A 9 -26.13 19.64 14.22
N MET A 10 -25.05 19.47 13.46
CA MET A 10 -24.80 20.18 12.21
C MET A 10 -25.22 19.38 10.97
N LEU A 11 -25.60 18.11 11.15
CA LEU A 11 -26.06 17.26 10.07
C LEU A 11 -27.52 17.58 9.74
N THR A 12 -27.80 17.86 8.47
CA THR A 12 -29.16 18.15 7.98
C THR A 12 -29.93 16.88 7.65
N GLY A 13 -29.22 15.74 7.53
CA GLY A 13 -29.77 14.45 7.10
C GLY A 13 -29.83 14.30 5.59
N ASP A 14 -29.51 15.35 4.82
CA ASP A 14 -29.20 15.21 3.40
C ASP A 14 -27.74 14.78 3.23
N ARG A 15 -27.56 13.62 2.60
CA ARG A 15 -26.27 13.00 2.39
C ARG A 15 -25.33 13.88 1.57
N ILE A 16 -25.84 14.67 0.62
CA ILE A 16 -25.01 15.51 -0.24
C ILE A 16 -24.47 16.69 0.58
N GLU A 17 -25.36 17.45 1.23
CA GLU A 17 -24.98 18.56 2.10
C GLU A 17 -24.07 18.13 3.25
N ASP A 18 -24.41 17.04 3.93
CA ASP A 18 -23.62 16.50 5.04
C ASP A 18 -22.21 16.08 4.59
N SER A 19 -22.10 15.50 3.39
CA SER A 19 -20.79 15.13 2.82
C SER A 19 -19.95 16.35 2.47
N ALA A 20 -20.57 17.42 1.93
CA ALA A 20 -19.88 18.66 1.60
C ALA A 20 -19.38 19.36 2.87
N LEU A 21 -20.22 19.40 3.92
CA LEU A 21 -19.85 19.93 5.22
C LEU A 21 -18.68 19.15 5.84
N LEU A 22 -18.74 17.82 5.81
CA LEU A 22 -17.66 16.97 6.32
C LEU A 22 -16.34 17.21 5.56
N GLN A 23 -16.42 17.34 4.24
CA GLN A 23 -15.27 17.62 3.38
C GLN A 23 -14.61 18.96 3.73
N ASP A 24 -15.42 20.00 3.97
CA ASP A 24 -14.94 21.32 4.37
C ASP A 24 -14.26 21.27 5.74
N LEU A 25 -14.90 20.66 6.74
CA LEU A 25 -14.34 20.50 8.08
C LEU A 25 -13.00 19.74 8.06
N LEU A 26 -12.91 18.65 7.29
CA LEU A 26 -11.66 17.90 7.13
C LEU A 26 -10.57 18.75 6.47
N SER A 27 -10.93 19.60 5.51
CA SER A 27 -9.99 20.51 4.85
C SER A 27 -9.44 21.56 5.81
N GLN A 28 -10.30 22.14 6.66
CA GLN A 28 -9.89 23.08 7.71
C GLN A 28 -8.96 22.42 8.74
N ILE A 29 -9.28 21.20 9.19
CA ILE A 29 -8.43 20.43 10.12
C ILE A 29 -7.08 20.14 9.48
N HIS A 30 -7.04 19.76 8.20
CA HIS A 30 -5.81 19.51 7.47
C HIS A 30 -4.95 20.77 7.36
N HIS A 31 -5.55 21.94 7.14
CA HIS A 31 -4.84 23.21 7.12
C HIS A 31 -4.21 23.53 8.48
N LEU A 32 -4.99 23.45 9.57
CA LEU A 32 -4.51 23.64 10.94
C LEU A 32 -3.42 22.64 11.32
N GLN A 33 -3.51 21.39 10.86
CA GLN A 33 -2.48 20.37 11.05
C GLN A 33 -1.13 20.78 10.46
N ASN A 34 -1.14 21.44 9.30
CA ASN A 34 0.07 21.87 8.63
C ASN A 34 0.69 23.13 9.25
N GLU A 35 -0.14 24.06 9.76
CA GLU A 35 0.33 25.25 10.45
C GLU A 35 0.87 24.94 11.85
N GLN A 36 0.18 24.07 12.60
CA GLN A 36 0.45 23.80 14.02
C GLN A 36 0.96 22.38 14.25
N LYS A 37 2.00 21.98 13.53
CA LYS A 37 2.52 20.60 13.54
C LYS A 37 2.75 20.03 14.94
N GLN A 38 3.24 20.84 15.89
CA GLN A 38 3.51 20.39 17.26
C GLN A 38 2.25 19.96 18.02
N LEU A 39 1.13 20.67 17.85
CA LEU A 39 -0.14 20.35 18.52
C LEU A 39 -0.75 19.05 18.00
N PHE A 40 -0.38 18.65 16.79
CA PHE A 40 -0.89 17.44 16.15
C PHE A 40 0.08 16.24 16.19
N GLN A 41 1.23 16.37 16.87
CA GLN A 41 2.15 15.24 17.07
C GLN A 41 1.54 14.14 17.95
N THR A 42 0.69 14.50 18.90
CA THR A 42 0.05 13.59 19.86
C THR A 42 -1.28 13.01 19.38
N VAL A 43 -1.80 13.49 18.25
CA VAL A 43 -3.10 13.06 17.73
C VAL A 43 -2.94 11.74 16.97
N ARG A 44 -3.71 10.73 17.38
CA ARG A 44 -3.66 9.36 16.82
C ARG A 44 -4.01 9.30 15.33
N PHE A 45 -4.82 10.22 14.84
CA PHE A 45 -5.31 10.25 13.46
C PHE A 45 -4.85 11.53 12.75
N ARG A 46 -4.28 11.37 11.56
CA ARG A 46 -3.90 12.49 10.68
C ARG A 46 -4.90 12.61 9.55
N VAL A 47 -5.39 13.82 9.31
CA VAL A 47 -6.18 14.12 8.12
C VAL A 47 -5.19 14.28 6.96
N ARG A 48 -5.52 13.73 5.80
CA ARG A 48 -4.72 13.86 4.58
C ARG A 48 -5.59 14.46 3.49
N LYS A 49 -4.97 15.15 2.53
CA LYS A 49 -5.69 15.63 1.35
C LYS A 49 -6.20 14.42 0.55
N VAL A 50 -7.44 14.53 0.06
CA VAL A 50 -8.04 13.51 -0.83
C VAL A 50 -7.12 13.29 -2.02
N ASN A 51 -6.89 12.02 -2.37
CA ASN A 51 -6.02 11.56 -3.47
C ASN A 51 -4.55 12.00 -3.38
N GLN A 52 -4.06 12.42 -2.20
CA GLN A 52 -2.64 12.79 -2.03
C GLN A 52 -1.70 11.63 -2.38
N ASN A 53 -2.04 10.40 -1.99
CA ASN A 53 -1.25 9.22 -2.31
C ASN A 53 -1.22 8.95 -3.83
N ASP A 54 -2.32 9.21 -4.54
CA ASP A 54 -2.39 9.01 -5.98
C ASP A 54 -1.59 10.07 -6.74
N ALA A 55 -1.64 11.33 -6.31
CA ALA A 55 -0.78 12.39 -6.85
C ALA A 55 0.71 12.03 -6.67
N THR A 56 1.10 11.51 -5.50
CA THR A 56 2.48 11.03 -5.26
C THR A 56 2.82 9.82 -6.12
N ARG A 57 1.89 8.89 -6.35
CA ARG A 57 2.10 7.76 -7.26
C ARG A 57 2.31 8.23 -8.69
N LEU A 58 1.47 9.14 -9.19
CA LEU A 58 1.58 9.71 -10.53
C LEU A 58 2.93 10.39 -10.73
N GLN A 59 3.37 11.21 -9.77
CA GLN A 59 4.69 11.86 -9.83
C GLN A 59 5.85 10.86 -9.90
N LYS A 60 5.75 9.72 -9.19
CA LYS A 60 6.74 8.64 -9.29
C LYS A 60 6.75 7.99 -10.67
N PHE A 61 5.60 7.84 -11.31
CA PHE A 61 5.49 7.28 -12.64
C PHE A 61 5.98 8.25 -13.73
N GLU A 62 5.70 9.55 -13.60
CA GLU A 62 6.17 10.56 -14.56
C GLU A 62 7.70 10.62 -14.67
N GLY A 63 8.40 10.38 -13.56
CA GLY A 63 9.86 10.36 -13.52
C GLY A 63 10.48 8.97 -13.66
N PHE A 64 9.70 7.92 -13.94
CA PHE A 64 10.23 6.56 -14.02
C PHE A 64 10.97 6.37 -15.35
N PRO A 65 12.32 6.21 -15.34
CA PRO A 65 13.12 6.14 -16.57
C PRO A 65 12.94 4.82 -17.34
N GLY A 66 12.05 3.96 -16.88
CA GLY A 66 11.95 2.58 -17.31
C GLY A 66 12.79 1.66 -16.44
N THR A 67 12.67 0.37 -16.74
CA THR A 67 13.44 -0.70 -16.11
C THR A 67 14.87 -0.67 -16.67
N ASP A 68 15.89 -0.92 -15.85
CA ASP A 68 17.28 -0.97 -16.32
C ASP A 68 17.51 -2.12 -17.31
N ASP A 69 18.57 -2.03 -18.12
CA ASP A 69 18.84 -2.99 -19.20
C ASP A 69 18.98 -4.44 -18.73
N ASN A 70 19.50 -4.67 -17.52
CA ASN A 70 19.63 -6.02 -16.97
C ASN A 70 18.25 -6.58 -16.62
N THR A 71 17.44 -5.78 -15.93
CA THR A 71 16.08 -6.18 -15.58
C THR A 71 15.20 -6.34 -16.83
N LEU A 72 15.37 -5.51 -17.86
CA LEU A 72 14.70 -5.68 -19.16
C LEU A 72 15.10 -6.98 -19.85
N SER A 73 16.38 -7.33 -19.81
CA SER A 73 16.88 -8.58 -20.39
C SER A 73 16.31 -9.79 -19.65
N LEU A 74 16.30 -9.76 -18.32
CA LEU A 74 15.70 -10.81 -17.49
C LEU A 74 14.21 -11.00 -17.76
N LEU A 75 13.46 -9.91 -17.92
CA LEU A 75 12.04 -9.96 -18.29
C LEU A 75 11.81 -10.52 -19.69
N ARG A 76 12.68 -10.19 -20.66
CA ARG A 76 12.61 -10.73 -22.03
C ARG A 76 12.89 -12.22 -22.08
N ASP A 77 13.93 -12.67 -21.38
CA ASP A 77 14.31 -14.08 -21.34
C ASP A 77 13.23 -14.93 -20.65
N SER A 78 12.54 -14.33 -19.68
CA SER A 78 11.44 -14.96 -18.95
C SER A 78 10.08 -14.87 -19.67
N ALA A 79 9.96 -14.05 -20.72
CA ALA A 79 8.67 -13.77 -21.38
C ALA A 79 8.02 -15.04 -21.96
N ALA A 80 8.84 -15.97 -22.46
CA ALA A 80 8.37 -17.24 -23.00
C ALA A 80 7.79 -18.17 -21.93
N HIS A 81 8.21 -18.01 -20.67
CA HIS A 81 7.82 -18.88 -19.56
C HIS A 81 6.71 -18.27 -18.70
N TRP A 82 6.41 -16.98 -18.91
CA TRP A 82 5.39 -16.25 -18.17
C TRP A 82 4.00 -16.86 -18.30
N TRP A 83 3.64 -17.36 -19.49
CA TRP A 83 2.31 -17.93 -19.74
C TRP A 83 2.16 -19.34 -19.17
N ASP A 84 3.23 -20.12 -19.16
CA ASP A 84 3.20 -21.50 -18.69
C ASP A 84 3.43 -21.59 -17.17
N ARG A 85 4.31 -20.74 -16.63
CA ARG A 85 4.74 -20.75 -15.22
C ARG A 85 5.02 -19.32 -14.71
N PRO A 86 4.00 -18.48 -14.53
CA PRO A 86 4.18 -17.06 -14.16
C PRO A 86 4.92 -16.84 -12.83
N LEU A 87 4.87 -17.83 -11.93
CA LEU A 87 5.54 -17.77 -10.63
C LEU A 87 7.05 -18.06 -10.69
N SER A 88 7.54 -18.76 -11.73
CA SER A 88 8.95 -19.19 -11.79
C SER A 88 9.95 -18.04 -11.95
N VAL A 89 9.47 -16.85 -12.33
CA VAL A 89 10.28 -15.63 -12.45
C VAL A 89 10.53 -14.98 -11.09
N TRP A 90 9.63 -15.20 -10.13
CA TRP A 90 9.61 -14.51 -8.83
C TRP A 90 9.95 -15.45 -7.67
N GLU A 91 9.95 -16.76 -7.89
CA GLU A 91 10.43 -17.73 -6.91
C GLU A 91 11.97 -17.79 -6.97
N PRO A 92 12.69 -17.48 -5.89
CA PRO A 92 14.02 -18.05 -5.71
C PRO A 92 13.76 -19.55 -5.55
N GLY A 93 13.89 -20.30 -6.65
CA GLY A 93 13.46 -21.69 -6.67
C GLY A 93 14.07 -22.42 -5.47
N PRO A 94 13.28 -22.93 -4.49
CA PRO A 94 13.84 -23.88 -3.56
C PRO A 94 14.38 -25.04 -4.42
N PRO A 95 15.57 -25.60 -4.09
CA PRO A 95 16.10 -26.72 -4.83
C PRO A 95 14.99 -27.76 -4.90
N ALA A 96 14.67 -28.24 -6.11
CA ALA A 96 13.55 -29.13 -6.37
C ALA A 96 13.62 -30.37 -5.47
N THR A 97 13.09 -30.27 -4.26
CA THR A 97 12.85 -31.39 -3.36
C THR A 97 11.57 -31.99 -3.87
N ASN A 98 11.70 -33.16 -4.50
CA ASN A 98 10.62 -33.99 -5.02
C ASN A 98 9.32 -33.81 -4.21
N THR A 99 8.42 -32.99 -4.73
CA THR A 99 7.14 -32.63 -4.11
C THR A 99 6.17 -33.81 -4.02
N MET A 100 6.54 -34.98 -4.54
CA MET A 100 5.76 -36.20 -4.42
C MET A 100 5.61 -36.73 -2.99
N PHE A 101 6.43 -36.28 -2.03
CA PHE A 101 6.41 -36.80 -0.65
C PHE A 101 6.37 -35.73 0.47
N ALA A 102 6.30 -34.44 0.14
CA ALA A 102 6.30 -33.40 1.16
C ALA A 102 4.86 -33.14 1.66
N VAL A 103 4.65 -33.39 2.95
CA VAL A 103 3.46 -32.94 3.69
C VAL A 103 3.33 -31.41 3.52
N PRO A 104 2.18 -30.86 3.08
CA PRO A 104 2.03 -29.44 2.73
C PRO A 104 2.54 -28.46 3.80
N GLU A 105 2.36 -28.83 5.06
CA GLU A 105 2.80 -28.07 6.23
C GLU A 105 4.33 -27.94 6.30
N ALA A 106 5.08 -28.96 5.88
CA ALA A 106 6.54 -28.91 5.83
C ALA A 106 7.04 -27.99 4.72
N TYR A 107 6.37 -28.00 3.57
CA TYR A 107 6.70 -27.12 2.44
C TYR A 107 6.55 -25.63 2.78
N ILE A 108 5.48 -25.27 3.50
CA ILE A 108 5.24 -23.89 3.95
C ILE A 108 6.35 -23.44 4.91
N MET A 109 6.79 -24.31 5.82
CA MET A 109 7.84 -23.99 6.77
C MET A 109 9.21 -23.83 6.10
N ASP A 110 9.52 -24.63 5.08
CA ASP A 110 10.76 -24.50 4.32
C ASP A 110 10.83 -23.16 3.56
N LEU A 111 9.74 -22.76 2.91
CA LEU A 111 9.63 -21.45 2.25
C LEU A 111 9.81 -20.29 3.23
N TYR A 112 9.17 -20.38 4.39
CA TYR A 112 9.29 -19.36 5.44
C TYR A 112 10.73 -19.25 5.97
N SER A 113 11.41 -20.38 6.12
CA SER A 113 12.80 -20.45 6.59
C SER A 113 13.80 -19.87 5.59
N CYS A 114 13.56 -20.08 4.29
CA CYS A 114 14.36 -19.48 3.23
C CYS A 114 14.16 -17.96 3.16
N ALA A 115 12.91 -17.48 3.26
CA ALA A 115 12.63 -16.05 3.24
C ALA A 115 13.27 -15.28 4.42
N LEU A 116 13.33 -15.89 5.61
CA LEU A 116 13.97 -15.28 6.78
C LEU A 116 15.50 -15.19 6.70
N ARG A 117 16.15 -15.98 5.83
CA ARG A 117 17.61 -15.97 5.68
C ARG A 117 18.13 -14.82 4.81
N ASP A 118 17.28 -14.24 3.96
CA ASP A 118 17.64 -13.10 3.12
C ASP A 118 17.57 -11.74 3.85
N ASP A 119 17.13 -11.72 5.12
CA ASP A 119 17.03 -10.54 5.98
C ASP A 119 18.25 -10.33 6.93
N ALA A 120 19.35 -11.07 6.74
CA ALA A 120 20.56 -11.02 7.60
C ALA A 120 21.79 -10.37 6.92
#